data_AF-A0AA35TFL4-F1
#
_entry.id   AF-A0AA35TFL4-F1
#
_cell.length_a   1.000
_cell.length_b   1.000
_cell.length_c   1.000
_cell.angle_alpha   90.00
_cell.angle_beta   90.00
_cell.angle_gamma   90.00
#
_symmetry.space_group_name_H-M   'P 1'
#
loop_
_entity.id
_entity.type
_entity.pdbx_description
1 polymer ?
#
loop_
_entity_poly.entity_id
_entity_poly.type
_entity_poly.pdbx_seq_one_letter_code
_entity_poly.pdbx_strand_id
1 'polypeptide(L)'
;MAAAPAVLAPSGLPRRSAAMTESERRQKSLEDYRKRLIDHRELDSKLKKMREELKEMTKEFDKSEEDLKALQSGVGQIVGEVLRQLTEDKFIVKASNGPRYVVGCRRQVYICMYGTSQQLGSEVERQ
;
A
#
# COMPACT_ATOMS: atom_id res chain seq x y z
N MET A 1 -36.40 23.30 -77.29
CA MET A 1 -36.93 24.47 -76.55
C MET A 1 -37.57 23.93 -75.28
N ALA A 2 -37.30 24.37 -74.06
CA ALA A 2 -36.63 25.55 -73.52
C ALA A 2 -35.94 25.14 -72.19
N ALA A 3 -34.68 25.54 -71.99
CA ALA A 3 -34.24 26.63 -71.10
C ALA A 3 -34.22 26.26 -69.61
N ALA A 4 -33.02 26.25 -69.04
CA ALA A 4 -32.75 26.20 -67.61
C ALA A 4 -33.28 27.45 -66.88
N PRO A 5 -33.38 27.39 -65.55
CA PRO A 5 -32.84 28.47 -64.76
C PRO A 5 -31.86 27.97 -63.69
N ALA A 6 -30.68 28.57 -63.73
CA ALA A 6 -29.73 28.57 -62.64
C ALA A 6 -30.26 29.45 -61.50
N VAL A 7 -30.25 28.95 -60.26
CA VAL A 7 -30.42 29.78 -59.06
C VAL A 7 -29.36 29.41 -58.03
N LEU A 8 -28.31 30.24 -58.04
CA LEU A 8 -27.48 30.71 -56.94
C LEU A 8 -27.19 29.75 -55.77
N ALA A 9 -25.97 29.22 -55.76
CA ALA A 9 -25.27 28.89 -54.52
C ALA A 9 -24.99 30.18 -53.74
N PRO A 10 -25.24 30.25 -52.41
CA PRO A 10 -24.74 31.34 -51.61
C PRO A 10 -23.23 31.17 -51.41
N SER A 11 -22.47 31.93 -52.20
CA SER A 11 -21.05 32.21 -52.00
C SER A 11 -20.86 32.96 -50.68
N GLY A 12 -20.66 32.22 -49.60
CA GLY A 12 -20.33 32.75 -48.27
C GLY A 12 -19.01 32.20 -47.78
N LEU A 13 -17.90 32.50 -48.47
CA LEU A 13 -16.57 32.34 -47.89
C LEU A 13 -16.46 33.26 -46.66
N PRO A 14 -16.11 32.76 -45.46
CA PRO A 14 -15.73 33.64 -44.37
C PRO A 14 -14.43 34.36 -44.77
N ARG A 15 -14.63 35.59 -45.23
CA ARG A 15 -13.78 36.77 -45.13
C ARG A 15 -12.43 36.49 -44.46
N ARG A 16 -11.39 36.42 -45.31
CA ARG A 16 -9.96 36.63 -45.05
C ARG A 16 -9.61 36.60 -43.56
N SER A 17 -9.12 35.44 -43.12
CA SER A 17 -8.29 35.32 -41.91
C SER A 17 -7.27 36.46 -41.92
N ALA A 18 -7.48 37.42 -41.03
CA ALA A 18 -6.57 38.53 -40.83
C ALA A 18 -5.16 37.96 -40.67
N ALA A 19 -4.25 38.39 -41.53
CA ALA A 19 -2.85 38.03 -41.42
C ALA A 19 -2.36 38.56 -40.06
N MET A 20 -2.25 37.68 -39.07
CA MET A 20 -1.59 38.00 -37.80
C MET A 20 -0.24 38.61 -38.13
N THR A 21 0.02 39.79 -37.59
CA THR A 21 1.26 40.53 -37.82
C THR A 21 2.45 39.67 -37.38
N GLU A 22 3.61 39.80 -38.02
CA GLU A 22 4.81 39.01 -37.65
C GLU A 22 5.15 39.14 -36.16
N SER A 23 4.85 40.31 -35.56
CA SER A 23 4.98 40.58 -34.13
C SER A 23 4.06 39.69 -33.28
N GLU A 24 2.79 39.54 -33.65
CA GLU A 24 1.82 38.69 -32.93
C GLU A 24 2.19 37.21 -33.04
N ARG A 25 2.70 36.76 -34.19
CA ARG A 25 3.17 35.37 -34.37
C ARG A 25 4.39 35.07 -33.49
N ARG A 26 5.33 36.02 -33.43
CA ARG A 26 6.51 35.93 -32.55
C ARG A 26 6.10 35.93 -31.08
N GLN A 27 5.21 36.82 -30.65
CA GLN A 27 4.71 36.84 -29.27
C GLN A 27 4.04 35.52 -28.87
N LYS A 28 3.15 34.97 -29.72
CA LYS A 28 2.54 33.66 -29.48
C LYS A 28 3.57 32.54 -29.35
N SER A 29 4.57 32.50 -30.23
CA SER A 29 5.63 31.50 -30.16
C SER A 29 6.47 31.58 -28.88
N LEU A 30 6.72 32.78 -28.36
CA LEU A 30 7.44 32.99 -27.10
C LEU A 30 6.59 32.60 -25.89
N GLU A 31 5.30 32.90 -25.91
CA GLU A 31 4.36 32.48 -24.87
C GLU A 31 4.24 30.95 -24.82
N ASP A 32 4.15 30.29 -25.96
CA ASP A 32 4.10 28.83 -26.04
C ASP A 32 5.40 28.19 -25.56
N TYR A 33 6.55 28.79 -25.87
CA TYR A 33 7.84 28.33 -25.35
C TYR A 33 7.93 28.50 -23.83
N ARG A 34 7.42 29.61 -23.30
CA ARG A 34 7.38 29.88 -21.86
C ARG A 34 6.48 28.91 -21.12
N LYS A 35 5.31 28.58 -21.69
CA LYS A 35 4.40 27.55 -21.16
C LYS A 35 5.07 26.18 -21.12
N ARG A 36 5.68 25.75 -22.23
CA ARG A 36 6.41 24.47 -22.30
C ARG A 36 7.54 24.36 -21.28
N LEU A 37 8.24 25.45 -20.99
CA LEU A 37 9.29 25.48 -19.96
C LEU A 37 8.73 25.29 -18.54
N ILE A 38 7.56 25.85 -18.26
CA ILE A 38 6.88 25.68 -16.97
C ILE A 38 6.41 24.23 -16.85
N ASP A 39 5.76 23.70 -17.89
CA ASP A 39 5.29 22.31 -17.94
C ASP A 39 6.45 21.32 -17.73
N HIS A 40 7.60 21.55 -18.38
CA HIS A 40 8.79 20.69 -18.21
C HIS A 40 9.28 20.69 -16.76
N ARG A 41 9.32 21.86 -16.10
CA ARG A 41 9.73 21.96 -14.69
C ARG A 41 8.75 21.28 -13.74
N GLU A 42 7.45 21.38 -14.02
CA GLU A 42 6.42 20.69 -13.24
C GLU A 42 6.48 19.17 -13.41
N LEU A 43 6.66 18.70 -14.65
CA LEU A 43 6.81 17.28 -14.96
C LEU A 43 8.07 16.69 -14.36
N ASP A 44 9.20 17.39 -14.40
CA ASP A 44 10.43 16.97 -13.71
C ASP A 44 10.24 16.83 -12.20
N SER A 45 9.50 17.76 -11.60
CA SER A 45 9.19 17.72 -10.17
C SER A 45 8.27 16.55 -9.83
N LYS A 46 7.26 16.28 -10.66
CA LYS A 46 6.37 15.11 -10.53
C LYS A 46 7.14 13.80 -10.72
N LEU A 47 8.04 13.73 -11.71
CA LEU A 47 8.87 12.54 -11.95
C LEU A 47 9.81 12.24 -10.78
N LYS A 48 10.37 13.27 -10.13
CA LYS A 48 11.19 13.08 -8.93
C LYS A 48 10.36 12.51 -7.77
N LYS A 49 9.18 13.09 -7.49
CA LYS A 49 8.27 12.60 -6.45
C LYS A 49 7.83 11.15 -6.70
N MET A 50 7.36 10.85 -7.91
CA MET A 50 6.93 9.48 -8.26
C MET A 50 8.06 8.46 -8.15
N ARG A 51 9.32 8.85 -8.40
CA ARG A 51 10.48 7.97 -8.20
C ARG A 51 10.81 7.73 -6.73
N GLU A 52 10.61 8.72 -5.87
CA GLU A 52 10.78 8.59 -4.42
C GLU A 52 9.68 7.70 -3.84
N GLU A 53 8.42 7.99 -4.19
CA GLU A 53 7.25 7.18 -3.80
C GLU A 53 7.40 5.72 -4.24
N LEU A 54 7.84 5.45 -5.47
CA LEU A 54 8.09 4.06 -5.92
C LEU A 54 9.15 3.34 -5.07
N LYS A 55 10.20 4.04 -4.63
CA LYS A 55 11.25 3.45 -3.77
C LYS A 55 10.78 3.22 -2.34
N GLU A 56 9.89 4.06 -1.84
CA GLU A 56 9.27 3.88 -0.52
C GLU A 56 8.29 2.72 -0.54
N MET A 57 7.38 2.70 -1.52
CA MET A 57 6.38 1.64 -1.68
C MET A 57 7.01 0.27 -1.91
N THR A 58 8.10 0.17 -2.65
CA THR A 58 8.83 -1.10 -2.83
C THR A 58 9.45 -1.59 -1.52
N LYS A 59 10.05 -0.72 -0.71
CA LYS A 59 10.58 -1.10 0.61
C LYS A 59 9.49 -1.52 1.58
N GLU A 60 8.35 -0.85 1.56
CA GLU A 60 7.19 -1.22 2.39
C GLU A 60 6.60 -2.56 1.95
N PHE A 61 6.52 -2.78 0.64
CA PHE A 61 6.11 -4.05 0.07
C PHE A 61 7.04 -5.19 0.51
N ASP A 62 8.36 -5.03 0.36
CA ASP A 62 9.35 -6.03 0.78
C ASP A 62 9.24 -6.37 2.28
N LYS A 63 9.06 -5.35 3.15
CA LYS A 63 8.82 -5.56 4.58
C LYS A 63 7.54 -6.34 4.84
N SER A 64 6.44 -5.96 4.18
CA SER A 64 5.16 -6.66 4.34
C SER A 64 5.21 -8.11 3.84
N GLU A 65 5.98 -8.40 2.79
CA GLU A 65 6.20 -9.78 2.34
C GLU A 65 7.07 -10.58 3.32
N GLU A 66 8.10 -9.97 3.89
CA GLU A 66 8.90 -10.59 4.96
C GLU A 66 8.03 -10.90 6.20
N ASP A 67 7.18 -9.96 6.61
CA ASP A 67 6.26 -10.12 7.74
C ASP A 67 5.23 -11.22 7.46
N LEU A 68 4.63 -11.22 6.26
CA LEU A 68 3.67 -12.26 5.85
C LEU A 68 4.34 -13.63 5.75
N LYS A 69 5.58 -13.71 5.25
CA LYS A 69 6.34 -14.96 5.20
C LYS A 69 6.73 -15.44 6.60
N ALA A 70 7.06 -14.55 7.53
CA ALA A 70 7.32 -14.90 8.92
C ALA A 70 6.06 -15.46 9.60
N LEU A 71 4.89 -14.87 9.31
CA LEU A 71 3.59 -15.37 9.77
C LEU A 71 3.21 -16.71 9.11
N GLN A 72 3.51 -16.90 7.83
CA GLN A 72 3.21 -18.13 7.09
C GLN A 72 4.17 -19.28 7.42
N SER A 73 5.38 -18.96 7.85
CA SER A 73 6.28 -19.92 8.52
C SER A 73 5.70 -20.37 9.87
N GLY A 74 4.74 -19.59 10.40
CA GLY A 74 3.89 -19.92 11.52
C GLY A 74 2.79 -20.88 11.12
N VAL A 75 3.08 -22.18 11.22
CA VAL A 75 2.06 -23.09 11.76
C VAL A 75 1.62 -22.45 13.08
N GLY A 76 0.38 -21.97 13.13
CA GLY A 76 -0.08 -20.89 14.02
C GLY A 76 0.38 -21.02 15.47
N GLN A 77 0.70 -19.89 16.10
CA GLN A 77 0.98 -19.84 17.53
C GLN A 77 -0.25 -20.36 18.29
N ILE A 78 -0.14 -21.55 18.87
CA ILE A 78 -1.23 -22.18 19.61
C ILE A 78 -1.34 -21.48 20.96
N VAL A 79 -2.50 -20.87 21.21
CA VAL A 79 -2.81 -20.26 22.50
C VAL A 79 -3.24 -21.36 23.47
N GLY A 80 -2.58 -21.41 24.62
CA GLY A 80 -2.83 -22.39 25.67
C GLY A 80 -2.57 -21.81 27.05
N GLU A 81 -3.16 -22.44 28.06
CA GLU A 81 -2.98 -22.08 29.46
C GLU A 81 -1.78 -22.83 30.06
N VAL A 82 -0.97 -22.14 30.86
CA VAL A 82 0.15 -22.74 31.59
C VAL A 82 -0.37 -23.26 32.92
N LEU A 83 -0.28 -24.57 33.14
CA LEU A 83 -0.78 -25.20 34.37
C LEU A 83 0.28 -25.21 35.47
N ARG A 84 1.47 -25.75 35.16
CA ARG A 84 2.52 -25.98 36.16
C ARG A 84 3.91 -25.94 35.53
N GLN A 85 4.84 -25.30 36.24
CA GLN A 85 6.27 -25.34 35.94
C GLN A 85 6.89 -26.61 36.54
N LEU A 86 7.66 -27.35 35.75
CA LEU A 86 8.39 -28.53 36.22
C LEU A 86 9.84 -28.18 36.55
N THR A 87 10.49 -27.42 35.66
CA THR A 87 11.86 -26.92 35.79
C THR A 87 11.92 -25.53 35.16
N GLU A 88 13.02 -24.79 35.38
CA GLU A 88 13.20 -23.40 34.89
C GLU A 88 12.87 -23.23 33.40
N ASP A 89 13.18 -24.22 32.56
CA ASP A 89 12.95 -24.17 31.11
C ASP A 89 11.74 -24.98 30.60
N LYS A 90 11.03 -25.73 31.46
CA LYS A 90 9.97 -26.68 31.03
C LYS A 90 8.64 -26.42 31.71
N PHE A 91 7.60 -26.27 30.90
CA PHE A 91 6.24 -25.96 31.34
C PHE A 91 5.24 -26.96 30.77
N ILE A 92 4.20 -27.26 31.57
CA ILE A 92 3.03 -28.01 31.10
C ILE A 92 2.00 -27.01 30.59
N VAL A 93 1.67 -27.11 29.30
CA VAL A 93 0.63 -26.29 28.66
C VAL A 93 -0.55 -27.15 28.26
N LYS A 94 -1.76 -26.62 28.43
CA LYS A 94 -3.00 -27.18 27.91
C LYS A 94 -3.48 -26.29 26.77
N ALA A 95 -3.54 -26.84 25.55
CA ALA A 95 -4.14 -26.14 24.43
C ALA A 95 -5.64 -25.98 24.65
N SER A 96 -6.23 -24.91 24.11
CA SER A 96 -7.63 -24.49 24.31
C SER A 96 -8.66 -25.63 24.25
N ASN A 97 -8.44 -26.67 23.44
CA ASN A 97 -9.24 -27.91 23.44
C ASN A 97 -8.39 -29.18 23.19
N GLY A 98 -7.14 -29.24 23.67
CA GLY A 98 -6.21 -30.34 23.37
C GLY A 98 -5.65 -31.08 24.60
N PRO A 99 -4.95 -32.22 24.38
CA PRO A 99 -4.22 -32.92 25.44
C PRO A 99 -3.09 -32.05 26.02
N ARG A 100 -2.54 -32.47 27.17
CA ARG A 100 -1.47 -31.73 27.84
C ARG A 100 -0.14 -32.00 27.16
N TYR A 101 0.58 -30.93 26.83
CA TYR A 101 1.92 -31.01 26.23
C TYR A 101 2.97 -30.42 27.15
N VAL A 102 4.18 -30.93 27.06
CA VAL A 102 5.36 -30.35 27.70
C VAL A 102 6.08 -29.51 26.65
N VAL A 103 6.20 -28.21 26.89
CA VAL A 103 6.85 -27.27 25.97
C VAL A 103 8.04 -26.62 26.67
N GLY A 104 9.13 -26.46 25.91
CA GLY A 104 10.32 -25.74 26.35
C GLY A 104 10.23 -24.26 25.97
N CYS A 105 10.63 -23.37 26.86
CA CYS A 105 10.71 -21.95 26.56
C CYS A 105 11.96 -21.62 25.73
N ARG A 106 11.81 -20.72 24.75
CA ARG A 106 12.95 -20.12 24.06
C ARG A 106 13.54 -19.05 24.97
N ARG A 107 14.86 -19.06 25.20
CA ARG A 107 15.58 -18.18 26.16
C ARG A 107 15.41 -16.66 25.93
N GLN A 108 14.90 -16.26 24.77
CA GLN A 108 14.59 -14.85 24.46
C GLN A 108 13.17 -14.43 24.86
N VAL A 109 12.30 -15.39 25.17
CA VAL A 109 10.93 -15.14 25.61
C VAL A 109 10.90 -15.31 27.12
N TYR A 110 11.16 -14.22 27.85
CA TYR A 110 10.87 -14.18 29.28
C TYR A 110 9.37 -14.31 29.44
N ILE A 111 8.92 -15.41 30.04
CA ILE A 111 7.52 -15.59 30.37
C ILE A 111 7.21 -14.55 31.46
N CYS A 112 6.44 -13.52 31.12
CA CYS A 112 5.99 -12.53 32.09
C CYS A 112 4.89 -13.18 32.93
N MET A 113 5.29 -13.93 33.95
CA MET A 113 4.39 -14.57 34.91
C MET A 113 4.45 -13.81 36.24
N TYR A 114 3.59 -12.81 36.42
CA TYR A 114 3.12 -12.41 37.75
C TYR A 114 1.63 -12.10 37.70
N GLY A 115 0.83 -12.97 38.33
CA GLY A 115 -0.63 -12.86 38.50
C GLY A 115 -1.36 -13.91 37.67
N THR A 116 -1.69 -15.08 38.20
CA THR A 116 -2.61 -15.26 39.33
C THR A 116 -2.16 -16.38 40.27
N SER A 117 -2.06 -16.03 41.56
CA SER A 117 -1.98 -16.99 42.65
C SER A 117 -3.15 -17.96 42.62
N GLN A 118 -2.83 -19.24 42.82
CA GLN A 118 -3.56 -20.17 43.68
C GLN A 118 -5.09 -20.14 43.61
N GLN A 119 -5.68 -21.06 42.86
CA GLN A 119 -6.91 -21.76 43.22
C GLN A 119 -7.08 -22.89 42.21
N LEU A 120 -6.96 -24.14 42.68
CA LEU A 120 -7.41 -25.42 42.10
C LEU A 120 -6.44 -26.52 42.53
N GLY A 121 -6.38 -26.69 43.85
CA GLY A 121 -5.59 -27.71 44.52
C GLY A 121 -6.31 -28.21 45.76
N SER A 122 -7.61 -28.52 45.65
CA SER A 122 -8.36 -29.25 46.69
C SER A 122 -9.76 -29.62 46.18
N GLU A 123 -9.90 -30.62 45.30
CA GLU A 123 -11.16 -31.39 45.17
C GLU A 123 -11.10 -32.57 44.16
N VAL A 124 -10.03 -33.39 44.14
CA VAL A 124 -10.16 -34.74 43.53
C VAL A 124 -9.24 -35.75 44.24
N GLU A 125 -9.42 -35.90 45.54
CA GLU A 125 -8.93 -37.07 46.28
C GLU A 125 -9.97 -37.47 47.35
N ARG A 126 -11.14 -37.88 46.86
CA ARG A 126 -12.04 -38.80 47.55
C ARG A 126 -12.68 -39.70 46.51
N GLN A 127 -12.04 -40.84 46.28
CA GLN A 127 -12.66 -42.16 46.19
C GLN A 127 -11.56 -43.21 46.30
#